data_AF-A0A2V5ZRQ5-F1
#
_entry.id   AF-A0A2V5ZRQ5-F1
#
_cell.length_a   1.000
_cell.length_b   1.000
_cell.length_c   1.000
_cell.angle_alpha   90.00
_cell.angle_beta   90.00
_cell.angle_gamma   90.00
#
_symmetry.space_group_name_H-M   'P 1'
#
loop_
_entity.id
_entity.type
_entity.pdbx_description
1 polymer ?
#
loop_
_entity_poly.entity_id
_entity_poly.type
_entity_poly.pdbx_seq_one_letter_code
_entity_poly.pdbx_strand_id
1 'polypeptide(L)'
;MHCRQIEKYLPLYAGHDLSGSREQLIAAHLQSCSACTEALADFQNARELMPTFAAPSFSDEVYADIRKSVWRRIESESRPTLFAAVAAWFQPRLVWTAAAALLVTLSVVGVYVLAQKFTVRPKVIAGVPKTVLPALNGSGENGGSNSSQPEPRRPRQADVPQRQQRPVRIVAPDRSIAARAYSPDVQVPKVESSSPIIGTDNVDLGSGSVRMELQTRDPNIRIIWFTQSDSKPVAHVKGI
;
A
#
# COMPACT_ATOMS: atom_id res chain seq x y z
N MET A 1 -12.67 3.43 29.67
CA MET A 1 -12.89 2.52 28.51
C MET A 1 -14.10 1.65 28.77
N HIS A 2 -14.77 1.17 27.73
CA HIS A 2 -15.94 0.28 27.89
C HIS A 2 -15.47 -1.18 27.96
N CYS A 3 -16.04 -1.98 28.87
CA CYS A 3 -15.65 -3.39 29.06
C CYS A 3 -15.67 -4.19 27.75
N ARG A 4 -16.69 -3.97 26.89
CA ARG A 4 -16.80 -4.58 25.55
C ARG A 4 -15.62 -4.31 24.62
N GLN A 5 -14.93 -3.19 24.78
CA GLN A 5 -13.74 -2.89 23.99
C GLN A 5 -12.53 -3.65 24.53
N ILE A 6 -12.37 -3.66 25.86
CA ILE A 6 -11.28 -4.36 26.55
C ILE A 6 -11.34 -5.86 26.31
N GLU A 7 -12.54 -6.44 26.36
CA GLU A 7 -12.78 -7.88 26.14
C GLU A 7 -12.15 -8.41 24.84
N LYS A 8 -12.19 -7.60 23.77
CA LYS A 8 -11.57 -7.94 22.47
C LYS A 8 -10.04 -8.01 22.51
N TYR A 9 -9.43 -7.35 23.48
CA TYR A 9 -7.98 -7.28 23.67
C TYR A 9 -7.48 -8.20 24.78
N LEU A 10 -8.35 -8.75 25.63
CA LEU A 10 -7.95 -9.66 26.71
C LEU A 10 -7.16 -10.89 26.22
N PRO A 11 -7.53 -11.56 25.10
CA PRO A 11 -6.72 -12.68 24.59
C PRO A 11 -5.29 -12.27 24.21
N LEU A 12 -5.14 -11.09 23.60
CA LEU A 12 -3.83 -10.56 23.22
C LEU A 12 -3.03 -10.12 24.45
N TYR A 13 -3.69 -9.56 25.47
CA TYR A 13 -3.07 -9.21 26.73
C TYR A 13 -2.59 -10.46 27.49
N ALA A 14 -3.44 -11.49 27.57
CA ALA A 14 -3.09 -12.80 28.13
C ALA A 14 -1.94 -13.45 27.35
N GLY A 15 -1.87 -13.19 26.04
CA GLY A 15 -0.81 -13.56 25.10
C GLY A 15 0.56 -12.93 25.36
N HIS A 16 0.60 -11.76 26.01
CA HIS A 16 1.69 -10.77 25.95
C HIS A 16 1.95 -10.23 24.53
N ASP A 17 0.92 -10.21 23.67
CA ASP A 17 0.97 -9.74 22.28
C ASP A 17 0.55 -8.26 22.13
N LEU A 18 0.38 -7.55 23.24
CA LEU A 18 0.12 -6.12 23.26
C LEU A 18 1.35 -5.38 23.75
N SER A 19 1.65 -4.25 23.12
CA SER A 19 2.78 -3.40 23.48
C SER A 19 2.38 -1.93 23.62
N GLY A 20 3.15 -1.20 24.42
CA GLY A 20 3.07 0.25 24.54
C GLY A 20 1.78 0.75 25.20
N SER A 21 1.16 1.77 24.60
CA SER A 21 0.05 2.51 25.22
C SER A 21 -1.21 1.67 25.44
N ARG A 22 -1.47 0.65 24.61
CA ARG A 22 -2.65 -0.21 24.74
C ARG A 22 -2.55 -1.14 25.94
N GLU A 23 -1.38 -1.70 26.18
CA GLU A 23 -1.10 -2.57 27.31
C GLU A 23 -1.32 -1.83 28.63
N GLN A 24 -0.76 -0.63 28.76
CA GLN A 24 -0.93 0.23 29.94
C GLN A 24 -2.40 0.58 30.21
N LEU A 25 -3.16 0.88 29.15
CA LEU A 25 -4.58 1.22 29.28
C LEU A 25 -5.39 0.01 29.78
N ILE A 26 -5.12 -1.18 29.24
CA ILE A 26 -5.78 -2.41 29.69
C ILE A 26 -5.38 -2.74 31.13
N ALA A 27 -4.10 -2.63 31.49
CA ALA A 27 -3.63 -2.82 32.86
C ALA A 27 -4.34 -1.89 33.85
N ALA A 28 -4.48 -0.60 33.52
CA ALA A 28 -5.22 0.36 34.33
C ALA A 28 -6.72 0.00 34.45
N HIS A 29 -7.33 -0.52 33.38
CA HIS A 29 -8.72 -0.97 33.44
C HIS A 29 -8.89 -2.23 34.31
N LEU A 30 -7.98 -3.19 34.21
CA LEU A 30 -7.99 -4.42 35.02
C LEU A 30 -7.88 -4.10 36.52
N GLN A 31 -7.13 -3.06 36.90
CA GLN A 31 -7.05 -2.62 38.30
C GLN A 31 -8.40 -2.12 38.88
N SER A 32 -9.34 -1.72 38.03
CA SER A 32 -10.61 -1.10 38.45
C SER A 32 -11.85 -1.92 38.14
N CYS A 33 -11.72 -3.00 37.36
CA CYS A 33 -12.86 -3.77 36.84
C CYS A 33 -12.70 -5.27 37.11
N SER A 34 -13.40 -5.78 38.14
CA SER A 34 -13.33 -7.19 38.54
C SER A 34 -13.84 -8.16 37.47
N ALA A 35 -14.87 -7.78 36.72
CA ALA A 35 -15.41 -8.61 35.64
C ALA A 35 -14.38 -8.84 34.53
N CYS A 36 -13.57 -7.83 34.19
CA CYS A 36 -12.51 -7.98 33.20
C CYS A 36 -11.30 -8.75 33.74
N THR A 37 -11.01 -8.71 35.05
CA THR A 37 -9.97 -9.55 35.65
C THR A 37 -10.35 -11.02 35.69
N GLU A 38 -11.63 -11.33 35.95
CA GLU A 38 -12.14 -12.70 35.90
C GLU A 38 -12.04 -13.27 34.48
N ALA A 39 -12.51 -12.52 33.48
CA ALA A 39 -12.38 -12.91 32.08
C ALA A 39 -10.91 -13.09 31.65
N LEU A 40 -9.98 -12.30 32.18
CA LEU A 40 -8.55 -12.48 31.93
C LEU A 40 -8.03 -13.79 32.52
N ALA A 41 -8.46 -14.15 33.73
CA ALA A 41 -8.06 -15.39 34.39
C ALA A 41 -8.53 -16.62 33.58
N ASP A 42 -9.71 -16.57 32.98
CA ASP A 42 -10.20 -17.64 32.09
C ASP A 42 -9.28 -17.83 30.87
N PHE A 43 -8.82 -16.75 30.24
CA PHE A 43 -7.87 -16.84 29.12
C PHE A 43 -6.51 -17.37 29.56
N GLN A 44 -6.03 -16.99 30.75
CA GLN A 44 -4.77 -17.49 31.30
C GLN A 44 -4.85 -19.00 31.60
N ASN A 45 -5.94 -19.44 32.23
CA ASN A 45 -6.20 -20.86 32.49
C ASN A 45 -6.28 -21.66 31.17
N ALA A 46 -7.01 -21.16 30.18
CA ALA A 46 -7.05 -21.79 28.86
C ALA A 46 -5.66 -21.93 28.23
N ARG A 47 -4.77 -20.93 28.38
CA ARG A 47 -3.38 -21.00 27.91
C ARG A 47 -2.55 -22.02 28.68
N GLU A 48 -2.69 -22.08 29.99
CA GLU A 48 -1.98 -23.06 30.84
C GLU A 48 -2.38 -24.51 30.52
N LEU A 49 -3.63 -24.71 30.06
CA LEU A 49 -4.12 -26.00 29.60
C LEU A 49 -3.60 -26.39 28.20
N MET A 50 -3.22 -25.43 27.34
CA MET A 50 -2.71 -25.75 25.99
C MET A 50 -1.49 -26.69 25.98
N PRO A 51 -0.41 -26.47 26.78
CA PRO A 51 0.73 -27.39 26.79
C PRO A 51 0.41 -28.77 27.35
N THR A 52 -0.69 -28.91 28.11
CA THR A 52 -1.14 -30.21 28.62
C THR A 52 -1.66 -31.11 27.51
N PHE A 53 -2.10 -30.52 26.39
CA PHE A 53 -2.39 -31.27 25.17
C PHE A 53 -1.10 -31.50 24.42
N ALA A 54 -0.50 -32.69 24.59
CA ALA A 54 0.64 -33.12 23.80
C ALA A 54 0.32 -32.97 22.31
N ALA A 55 1.24 -32.35 21.56
CA ALA A 55 1.09 -32.24 20.11
C ALA A 55 0.92 -33.65 19.53
N PRO A 56 -0.13 -33.90 18.74
CA PRO A 56 -0.30 -35.20 18.12
C PRO A 56 0.93 -35.51 17.27
N SER A 57 1.57 -36.65 17.53
CA SER A 57 2.67 -37.13 16.70
C SER A 57 2.07 -37.59 15.37
N PHE A 58 2.17 -36.75 14.34
CA PHE A 58 1.88 -37.16 12.98
C PHE A 58 3.08 -37.90 12.40
N SER A 59 2.82 -38.90 11.56
CA SER A 59 3.88 -39.59 10.85
C SER A 59 4.46 -38.70 9.74
N ASP A 60 5.69 -39.00 9.30
CA ASP A 60 6.37 -38.23 8.27
C ASP A 60 5.59 -38.22 6.94
N GLU A 61 4.83 -39.28 6.65
CA GLU A 61 3.98 -39.37 5.46
C GLU A 61 2.85 -38.35 5.49
N VAL A 62 2.22 -38.13 6.65
CA VAL A 62 1.16 -37.12 6.82
C VAL A 62 1.74 -35.72 6.61
N TYR A 63 2.91 -35.43 7.18
CA TYR A 63 3.59 -34.14 6.94
C TYR A 63 3.99 -33.94 5.49
N ALA A 64 4.46 -34.99 4.81
CA ALA A 64 4.80 -34.94 3.39
C ALA A 64 3.57 -34.62 2.53
N ASP A 65 2.41 -35.21 2.84
CA ASP A 65 1.17 -34.94 2.12
C ASP A 65 0.64 -33.52 2.37
N ILE A 66 0.65 -33.07 3.63
CA ILE A 66 0.30 -31.68 3.99
C ILE A 66 1.20 -30.71 3.22
N ARG A 67 2.52 -30.93 3.23
CA ARG A 67 3.49 -30.10 2.50
C ARG A 67 3.18 -30.08 1.00
N LYS A 68 2.94 -31.25 0.39
CA LYS A 68 2.62 -31.37 -1.04
C LYS A 68 1.31 -30.64 -1.39
N SER A 69 0.29 -30.73 -0.53
CA SER A 69 -0.99 -30.05 -0.73
C SER A 69 -0.87 -28.52 -0.66
N VAL A 70 -0.09 -28.00 0.30
CA VAL A 70 0.17 -26.57 0.45
C VAL A 70 0.96 -26.03 -0.74
N TRP A 71 2.02 -26.72 -1.17
CA TRP A 71 2.78 -26.32 -2.36
C TRP A 71 1.93 -26.30 -3.62
N ARG A 72 1.08 -27.32 -3.81
CA ARG A 72 0.16 -27.37 -4.94
C ARG A 72 -0.79 -26.17 -4.93
N ARG A 73 -1.27 -25.78 -3.74
CA ARG A 73 -2.18 -24.63 -3.59
C ARG A 73 -1.46 -23.31 -3.86
N ILE A 74 -0.27 -23.11 -3.31
CA ILE A 74 0.57 -21.94 -3.59
C ILE A 74 0.85 -21.84 -5.08
N GLU A 75 1.21 -22.94 -5.75
CA GLU A 75 1.46 -22.93 -7.19
C GLU A 75 0.18 -22.60 -7.99
N SER A 76 -0.97 -23.12 -7.56
CA SER A 76 -2.25 -22.82 -8.20
C SER A 76 -2.69 -21.35 -8.02
N GLU A 77 -2.39 -20.74 -6.88
CA GLU A 77 -2.69 -19.33 -6.58
C GLU A 77 -1.65 -18.38 -7.20
N SER A 78 -0.40 -18.83 -7.35
CA SER A 78 0.70 -18.06 -7.93
C SER A 78 0.70 -18.08 -9.45
N ARG A 79 0.06 -19.06 -10.09
CA ARG A 79 -0.17 -19.01 -11.52
C ARG A 79 -1.12 -17.84 -11.78
N PRO A 80 -0.66 -16.75 -12.44
CA PRO A 80 -1.57 -15.70 -12.84
C PRO A 80 -2.64 -16.39 -13.67
N THR A 81 -3.88 -16.40 -13.16
CA THR A 81 -5.00 -16.88 -13.95
C THR A 81 -4.92 -16.15 -15.28
N LEU A 82 -5.10 -16.85 -16.40
CA LEU A 82 -5.02 -16.21 -17.72
C LEU A 82 -5.92 -14.96 -17.79
N PHE A 83 -7.00 -14.95 -16.99
CA PHE A 83 -7.84 -13.80 -16.71
C PHE A 83 -7.16 -12.61 -16.00
N ALA A 84 -6.24 -12.82 -15.06
CA ALA A 84 -5.47 -11.75 -14.42
C ALA A 84 -4.51 -11.07 -15.41
N ALA A 85 -3.95 -11.80 -16.38
CA ALA A 85 -3.15 -11.21 -17.45
C ALA A 85 -4.00 -10.36 -18.40
N VAL A 86 -5.20 -10.83 -18.76
CA VAL A 86 -6.17 -10.03 -19.56
C VAL A 86 -6.65 -8.81 -18.78
N ALA A 87 -6.97 -8.96 -17.50
CA ALA A 87 -7.40 -7.84 -16.64
C ALA A 87 -6.29 -6.80 -16.42
N ALA A 88 -5.02 -7.23 -16.38
CA ALA A 88 -3.88 -6.32 -16.34
C ALA A 88 -3.74 -5.51 -17.64
N TRP A 89 -4.17 -6.05 -18.79
CA TRP A 89 -4.20 -5.30 -20.04
C TRP A 89 -5.25 -4.17 -20.02
N PHE A 90 -6.35 -4.37 -19.27
CA PHE A 90 -7.38 -3.35 -19.04
C PHE A 90 -7.06 -2.41 -17.87
N GLN A 91 -5.83 -2.37 -17.36
CA GLN A 91 -5.49 -1.38 -16.34
C GLN A 91 -5.71 0.05 -16.88
N PRO A 92 -6.44 0.91 -16.15
CA PRO A 92 -6.85 2.22 -16.63
C PRO A 92 -5.66 3.08 -17.08
N ARG A 93 -4.47 2.88 -16.49
CA ARG A 93 -3.26 3.62 -16.86
C ARG A 93 -2.85 3.45 -18.33
N LEU A 94 -3.01 2.27 -18.92
CA LEU A 94 -2.70 2.05 -20.34
C LEU A 94 -3.74 2.72 -21.26
N VAL A 95 -5.00 2.75 -20.83
CA VAL A 95 -6.09 3.44 -21.55
C VAL A 95 -5.80 4.95 -21.59
N TRP A 96 -5.35 5.55 -20.49
CA TRP A 96 -4.98 6.98 -20.45
C TRP A 96 -3.77 7.29 -21.35
N THR A 97 -2.74 6.44 -21.39
CA THR A 97 -1.59 6.67 -22.28
C THR A 97 -1.95 6.53 -23.75
N ALA A 98 -2.79 5.55 -24.11
CA ALA A 98 -3.27 5.38 -25.47
C ALA A 98 -4.16 6.55 -25.91
N ALA A 99 -5.07 7.00 -25.03
CA ALA A 99 -5.91 8.16 -25.27
C ALA A 99 -5.08 9.44 -25.44
N ALA A 100 -4.08 9.67 -24.58
CA ALA A 100 -3.19 10.83 -24.69
C ALA A 100 -2.37 10.80 -26.00
N ALA A 101 -1.82 9.65 -26.37
CA ALA A 101 -1.09 9.49 -27.64
C ALA A 101 -1.98 9.74 -28.87
N LEU A 102 -3.24 9.30 -28.82
CA LEU A 102 -4.23 9.55 -29.87
C LEU A 102 -4.62 11.04 -29.96
N LEU A 103 -4.75 11.71 -28.82
CA LEU A 103 -5.07 13.14 -28.77
C LEU A 103 -3.92 13.99 -29.32
N VAL A 104 -2.67 13.64 -28.97
CA VAL A 104 -1.47 14.30 -29.50
C VAL A 104 -1.36 14.11 -31.02
N THR A 105 -1.57 12.89 -31.52
CA THR A 105 -1.52 12.64 -32.97
C THR A 105 -2.61 13.39 -33.72
N LEU A 106 -3.85 13.40 -33.24
CA LEU A 106 -4.93 14.19 -33.83
C LEU A 106 -4.65 15.70 -33.79
N SER A 107 -4.06 16.21 -32.70
CA SER A 107 -3.67 17.62 -32.58
C SER A 107 -2.60 18.00 -33.61
N VAL A 108 -1.56 17.16 -33.77
CA VAL A 108 -0.48 17.40 -34.76
C VAL A 108 -1.05 17.39 -36.19
N VAL A 109 -1.91 16.43 -36.52
CA VAL A 109 -2.57 16.36 -37.83
C VAL A 109 -3.46 17.60 -38.06
N GLY A 110 -4.22 18.03 -37.05
CA GLY A 110 -5.04 19.24 -37.14
C GLY A 110 -4.22 20.50 -37.42
N VAL A 111 -3.12 20.70 -36.69
CA VAL A 111 -2.20 21.83 -36.90
C VAL A 111 -1.58 21.77 -38.29
N TYR A 112 -1.18 20.59 -38.76
CA TYR A 112 -0.62 20.42 -40.10
C TYR A 112 -1.62 20.82 -41.21
N VAL A 113 -2.88 20.40 -41.09
CA VAL A 113 -3.94 20.77 -42.05
C VAL A 113 -4.24 22.27 -42.02
N LEU A 114 -4.26 22.89 -40.83
CA LEU A 114 -4.42 24.34 -40.69
C LEU A 114 -3.26 25.10 -41.35
N ALA A 115 -2.02 24.69 -41.11
CA ALA A 115 -0.83 25.31 -41.71
C ALA A 115 -0.84 25.23 -43.24
N GLN A 116 -1.33 24.12 -43.82
CA GLN A 116 -1.51 24.01 -45.27
C GLN A 116 -2.55 25.00 -45.82
N LYS A 117 -3.64 25.24 -45.09
CA LYS A 117 -4.67 26.20 -45.54
C LYS A 117 -4.16 27.65 -45.55
N PHE A 118 -3.32 28.04 -44.59
CA PHE A 118 -2.79 29.41 -44.51
C PHE A 118 -1.60 29.69 -45.45
N THR A 119 -0.95 28.65 -45.97
CA THR A 119 0.16 28.79 -46.94
C THR A 119 -0.32 28.95 -48.39
N VAL A 120 -1.63 28.82 -48.63
CA VAL A 120 -2.25 29.29 -49.88
C VAL A 120 -2.24 30.82 -49.87
N ARG A 121 -1.18 31.37 -50.47
CA ARG A 121 -0.90 32.81 -50.51
C ARG A 121 -2.16 33.61 -50.90
N PRO A 122 -2.53 34.66 -50.15
CA PRO A 122 -3.46 35.65 -50.68
C PRO A 122 -2.82 36.21 -51.95
N LYS A 123 -3.51 36.04 -53.09
CA LYS A 123 -3.15 36.67 -54.35
C LYS A 123 -3.22 38.17 -54.11
N VAL A 124 -2.06 38.79 -53.90
CA VAL A 124 -1.90 40.24 -53.72
C VAL A 124 -2.46 40.91 -54.96
N ILE A 125 -3.65 41.50 -54.84
CA ILE A 125 -4.19 42.42 -55.83
C ILE A 125 -3.37 43.70 -55.66
N ALA A 126 -2.38 43.87 -56.53
CA ALA A 126 -1.65 45.12 -56.66
C ALA A 126 -2.59 46.17 -57.29
N GLY A 127 -2.95 47.20 -56.53
CA GLY A 127 -3.51 48.44 -57.09
C GLY A 127 -4.55 49.12 -56.23
N VAL A 128 -4.14 49.84 -55.18
CA VAL A 128 -4.90 51.00 -54.66
C VAL A 128 -3.91 52.11 -54.27
N PRO A 129 -4.08 53.35 -54.78
CA PRO A 129 -3.17 54.47 -54.55
C PRO A 129 -3.40 55.17 -53.20
N LYS A 130 -2.32 55.83 -52.74
CA LYS A 130 -2.21 56.78 -51.63
C LYS A 130 -3.39 57.75 -51.52
N THR A 131 -3.91 57.96 -50.31
CA THR A 131 -4.50 59.25 -49.92
C THR A 131 -4.37 59.50 -48.41
N VAL A 132 -3.44 60.41 -48.09
CA VAL A 132 -3.53 61.56 -47.16
C VAL A 132 -4.20 61.38 -45.78
N LEU A 133 -3.37 61.62 -44.76
CA LEU A 133 -3.67 61.99 -43.36
C LEU A 133 -4.68 63.14 -43.23
N PRO A 134 -5.42 63.21 -42.11
CA PRO A 134 -5.06 64.24 -41.14
C PRO A 134 -5.08 63.77 -39.67
N ALA A 135 -4.25 64.46 -38.89
CA ALA A 135 -4.20 64.44 -37.44
C ALA A 135 -5.47 65.07 -36.80
N LEU A 136 -5.80 64.68 -35.56
CA LEU A 136 -6.01 65.59 -34.41
C LEU A 136 -6.75 64.89 -33.24
N ASN A 137 -6.09 64.92 -32.08
CA ASN A 137 -6.57 65.26 -30.73
C ASN A 137 -7.76 64.56 -30.04
N GLY A 138 -7.54 64.34 -28.73
CA GLY A 138 -8.52 64.12 -27.66
C GLY A 138 -8.13 62.89 -26.83
N SER A 139 -7.44 62.96 -25.69
CA SER A 139 -7.66 63.72 -24.44
C SER A 139 -9.01 63.43 -23.76
N GLY A 140 -8.94 62.95 -22.50
CA GLY A 140 -10.04 62.57 -21.60
C GLY A 140 -9.81 61.14 -21.10
N GLU A 141 -9.25 60.86 -19.91
CA GLU A 141 -9.55 61.36 -18.57
C GLU A 141 -11.03 61.20 -18.17
N ASN A 142 -11.31 60.10 -17.46
CA ASN A 142 -12.34 59.90 -16.41
C ASN A 142 -12.43 58.36 -16.17
N GLY A 143 -12.30 57.79 -14.97
CA GLY A 143 -12.73 58.29 -13.67
C GLY A 143 -14.09 57.66 -13.32
N GLY A 144 -14.12 56.75 -12.34
CA GLY A 144 -15.35 56.22 -11.72
C GLY A 144 -15.49 54.70 -11.88
N SER A 145 -15.27 53.85 -10.87
CA SER A 145 -15.96 53.71 -9.57
C SER A 145 -17.37 53.12 -9.68
N ASN A 146 -17.50 51.97 -9.01
CA ASN A 146 -18.66 51.45 -8.26
C ASN A 146 -19.65 50.46 -8.88
N SER A 147 -20.04 49.58 -7.95
CA SER A 147 -21.32 48.89 -7.79
C SER A 147 -21.42 47.53 -8.48
N SER A 148 -21.25 46.40 -7.78
CA SER A 148 -22.10 45.83 -6.71
C SER A 148 -23.48 45.37 -7.22
N GLN A 149 -23.73 44.06 -6.99
CA GLN A 149 -25.01 43.34 -6.83
C GLN A 149 -25.78 42.81 -8.07
N PRO A 150 -26.67 41.79 -7.92
CA PRO A 150 -26.87 40.85 -6.79
C PRO A 150 -26.95 39.35 -7.16
N GLU A 151 -26.70 38.55 -6.13
CA GLU A 151 -27.15 37.19 -5.88
C GLU A 151 -28.65 36.96 -6.14
N PRO A 152 -29.06 35.90 -6.87
CA PRO A 152 -30.40 35.36 -6.74
C PRO A 152 -30.46 34.25 -5.68
N ARG A 153 -31.23 34.57 -4.64
CA ARG A 153 -31.71 33.70 -3.57
C ARG A 153 -32.23 32.34 -4.07
N ARG A 154 -31.94 31.33 -3.23
CA ARG A 154 -32.58 30.02 -3.09
C ARG A 154 -34.11 30.01 -3.32
N PRO A 155 -34.63 28.95 -3.93
CA PRO A 155 -35.84 28.29 -3.47
C PRO A 155 -35.47 27.24 -2.40
N ARG A 156 -36.05 27.46 -1.22
CA ARG A 156 -36.18 26.51 -0.13
C ARG A 156 -37.18 25.43 -0.59
N GLN A 157 -36.72 24.22 -0.89
CA GLN A 157 -37.60 23.05 -0.90
C GLN A 157 -37.23 22.15 0.27
N ALA A 158 -38.22 22.04 1.15
CA ALA A 158 -38.29 21.08 2.22
C ALA A 158 -38.60 19.68 1.65
N ASP A 159 -38.23 18.69 2.45
CA ASP A 159 -38.75 17.31 2.48
C ASP A 159 -38.42 16.40 1.29
N VAL A 160 -37.54 15.42 1.55
CA VAL A 160 -37.91 14.00 1.74
C VAL A 160 -36.66 13.22 2.23
N PRO A 161 -36.71 12.48 3.35
CA PRO A 161 -35.66 11.55 3.71
C PRO A 161 -35.76 10.31 2.82
N GLN A 162 -35.10 10.33 1.66
CA GLN A 162 -34.98 9.14 0.82
C GLN A 162 -33.98 8.18 1.48
N ARG A 163 -34.54 7.27 2.26
CA ARG A 163 -33.87 6.11 2.88
C ARG A 163 -33.34 5.20 1.78
N GLN A 164 -32.19 5.56 1.20
CA GLN A 164 -31.44 4.67 0.33
C GLN A 164 -30.90 3.53 1.18
N GLN A 165 -31.55 2.38 1.05
CA GLN A 165 -31.02 1.11 1.51
C GLN A 165 -29.70 0.87 0.77
N ARG A 166 -28.60 1.18 1.46
CA ARG A 166 -27.26 0.80 1.06
C ARG A 166 -27.21 -0.73 1.06
N PRO A 167 -26.86 -1.40 -0.05
CA PRO A 167 -26.55 -2.81 0.01
C PRO A 167 -25.39 -2.99 0.98
N VAL A 168 -25.57 -3.91 1.94
CA VAL A 168 -24.55 -4.30 2.91
C VAL A 168 -23.37 -4.86 2.13
N ARG A 169 -22.41 -3.99 1.81
CA ARG A 169 -21.11 -4.38 1.32
C ARG A 169 -20.41 -5.00 2.52
N ILE A 170 -20.32 -6.31 2.53
CA ILE A 170 -19.44 -7.06 3.43
C ILE A 170 -18.02 -6.58 3.09
N VAL A 171 -17.53 -5.61 3.86
CA VAL A 171 -16.15 -5.15 3.80
C VAL A 171 -15.33 -6.24 4.47
N ALA A 172 -14.60 -7.02 3.67
CA ALA A 172 -13.53 -7.86 4.19
C ALA A 172 -12.56 -6.96 4.98
N PRO A 173 -12.13 -7.36 6.19
CA PRO A 173 -11.22 -6.53 6.98
C PRO A 173 -9.91 -6.35 6.22
N ASP A 174 -9.65 -5.09 5.87
CA ASP A 174 -8.41 -4.61 5.28
C ASP A 174 -7.28 -4.86 6.28
N ARG A 175 -6.42 -5.83 5.95
CA ARG A 175 -5.32 -6.31 6.80
C ARG A 175 -4.06 -5.43 6.71
N SER A 176 -4.14 -4.24 6.12
CA SER A 176 -2.99 -3.41 5.77
C SER A 176 -2.54 -2.39 6.83
N ILE A 177 -3.22 -2.24 7.97
CA ILE A 177 -2.92 -1.16 8.94
C ILE A 177 -1.94 -1.58 10.07
N ALA A 178 -1.53 -2.85 10.17
CA ALA A 178 -0.69 -3.30 11.29
C ALA A 178 0.84 -3.01 11.16
N ALA A 179 1.31 -2.39 10.07
CA ALA A 179 2.76 -2.25 9.80
C ALA A 179 3.30 -0.80 9.81
N ARG A 180 2.66 0.12 10.56
CA ARG A 180 3.18 1.48 10.76
C ARG A 180 3.24 1.85 12.24
N ALA A 181 4.27 1.38 12.93
CA ALA A 181 4.85 2.07 14.08
C ALA A 181 6.13 1.33 14.51
N TYR A 182 7.24 1.54 13.80
CA TYR A 182 8.58 1.54 14.40
C TYR A 182 9.55 2.10 13.36
N SER A 183 10.01 3.34 13.56
CA SER A 183 11.07 3.96 12.78
C SER A 183 11.99 4.63 13.79
N PRO A 184 13.13 4.02 14.16
CA PRO A 184 14.24 4.77 14.72
C PRO A 184 15.08 5.32 13.56
N ASP A 185 15.23 6.64 13.53
CA ASP A 185 16.19 7.36 12.69
C ASP A 185 17.60 6.77 12.90
N VAL A 186 18.08 6.00 11.94
CA VAL A 186 19.49 5.68 11.77
C VAL A 186 19.85 6.05 10.34
N GLN A 187 20.61 7.14 10.19
CA GLN A 187 21.15 7.55 8.90
C GLN A 187 22.13 6.48 8.41
N VAL A 188 21.73 5.73 7.39
CA VAL A 188 22.61 4.78 6.68
C VAL A 188 23.24 5.50 5.48
N PRO A 189 24.56 5.39 5.26
CA PRO A 189 25.23 6.02 4.13
C PRO A 189 24.72 5.49 2.79
N LYS A 190 24.55 6.39 1.83
CA LYS A 190 24.19 6.11 0.44
C LYS A 190 25.32 5.30 -0.22
N VAL A 191 25.11 3.99 -0.39
CA VAL A 191 25.98 3.13 -1.20
C VAL A 191 25.34 2.94 -2.57
N GLU A 192 26.11 3.25 -3.62
CA GLU A 192 25.70 3.15 -5.01
C GLU A 192 25.42 1.71 -5.43
N SER A 193 24.38 1.58 -6.24
CA SER A 193 23.81 0.35 -6.75
C SER A 193 24.78 -0.41 -7.66
N SER A 194 25.25 -1.57 -7.19
CA SER A 194 25.82 -2.63 -8.04
C SER A 194 24.99 -3.90 -7.92
N SER A 195 24.79 -4.57 -9.06
CA SER A 195 24.10 -5.82 -9.35
C SER A 195 24.18 -6.93 -8.27
N PRO A 196 23.25 -7.93 -8.28
CA PRO A 196 23.20 -8.97 -7.26
C PRO A 196 24.45 -9.87 -7.32
N ILE A 197 25.38 -9.63 -6.41
CA ILE A 197 26.50 -10.51 -6.11
C ILE A 197 26.01 -11.45 -5.01
N ILE A 198 25.99 -12.75 -5.30
CA ILE A 198 25.89 -13.79 -4.27
C ILE A 198 27.22 -13.76 -3.52
N GLY A 199 27.33 -12.86 -2.54
CA GLY A 199 28.49 -12.72 -1.68
C GLY A 199 28.33 -13.61 -0.47
N THR A 200 28.99 -14.77 -0.48
CA THR A 200 29.24 -15.57 0.73
C THR A 200 30.42 -14.96 1.48
N ASP A 201 30.25 -13.75 2.02
CA ASP A 201 31.24 -13.16 2.92
C ASP A 201 31.05 -13.78 4.31
N ASN A 202 31.74 -14.90 4.53
CA ASN A 202 31.89 -15.56 5.82
C ASN A 202 32.66 -14.62 6.77
N VAL A 203 31.94 -13.75 7.47
CA VAL A 203 32.47 -13.10 8.67
C VAL A 203 32.39 -14.13 9.80
N ASP A 204 33.54 -14.77 10.04
CA ASP A 204 33.77 -15.80 11.02
C ASP A 204 33.63 -15.24 12.45
N LEU A 205 32.40 -15.28 12.97
CA LEU A 205 32.06 -14.93 14.36
C LEU A 205 31.60 -16.19 15.10
N GLY A 206 32.53 -17.13 15.30
CA GLY A 206 32.72 -17.96 16.51
C GLY A 206 31.55 -18.72 17.16
N SER A 207 30.35 -18.73 16.58
CA SER A 207 29.17 -19.42 17.09
C SER A 207 28.52 -20.14 15.92
N GLY A 208 28.37 -21.45 16.04
CA GLY A 208 27.85 -22.36 14.99
C GLY A 208 26.39 -22.12 14.64
N SER A 209 26.05 -20.90 14.24
CA SER A 209 24.76 -20.55 13.67
C SER A 209 24.98 -20.03 12.26
N VAL A 210 24.36 -20.69 11.28
CA VAL A 210 24.38 -20.23 9.90
C VAL A 210 23.30 -19.17 9.75
N ARG A 211 23.70 -17.95 9.40
CA ARG A 211 22.78 -16.86 9.10
C ARG A 211 22.51 -16.85 7.59
N MET A 212 21.26 -17.00 7.21
CA MET A 212 20.80 -16.88 5.83
C MET A 212 19.97 -15.60 5.68
N GLU A 213 20.38 -14.72 4.76
CA GLU A 213 19.70 -13.45 4.47
C GLU A 213 19.09 -13.48 3.06
N LEU A 214 17.78 -13.32 2.95
CA LEU A 214 17.07 -13.16 1.68
C LEU A 214 16.58 -11.72 1.56
N GLN A 215 17.04 -11.04 0.52
CA GLN A 215 16.53 -9.71 0.15
C GLN A 215 15.37 -9.86 -0.85
N THR A 216 14.24 -9.21 -0.55
CA THR A 216 13.08 -9.24 -1.46
C THR A 216 13.21 -8.21 -2.57
N ARG A 217 12.21 -8.12 -3.46
CA ARG A 217 12.15 -7.09 -4.51
C ARG A 217 12.00 -5.67 -3.95
N ASP A 218 11.49 -5.52 -2.72
CA ASP A 218 11.55 -4.27 -1.97
C ASP A 218 12.87 -4.21 -1.20
N PRO A 219 13.75 -3.23 -1.49
CA PRO A 219 15.06 -3.12 -0.83
C PRO A 219 14.96 -2.89 0.68
N ASN A 220 13.80 -2.48 1.19
CA ASN A 220 13.57 -2.24 2.62
C ASN A 220 13.11 -3.49 3.38
N ILE A 221 12.83 -4.61 2.70
CA ILE A 221 12.36 -5.85 3.34
C ILE A 221 13.44 -6.93 3.18
N ARG A 222 13.98 -7.37 4.32
CA ARG A 222 14.98 -8.44 4.43
C ARG A 222 14.46 -9.53 5.37
N ILE A 223 14.61 -10.77 4.96
CA ILE A 223 14.26 -11.94 5.78
C ILE A 223 15.56 -12.56 6.28
N ILE A 224 15.71 -12.65 7.60
CA ILE A 224 16.90 -13.19 8.27
C ILE A 224 16.48 -14.48 8.98
N TRP A 225 17.10 -15.59 8.59
CA TRP A 225 16.95 -16.88 9.27
C TRP A 225 18.27 -17.27 9.93
N PHE A 226 18.17 -17.80 11.15
CA PHE A 226 19.29 -18.40 11.87
C PHE A 226 19.02 -19.89 12.01
N THR A 227 19.94 -20.72 11.53
CA THR A 227 19.91 -22.17 11.78
C THR A 227 21.05 -22.53 12.71
N GLN A 228 20.76 -23.29 13.76
CA GLN A 228 21.82 -23.85 14.60
C GLN A 228 22.48 -24.98 13.81
N SER A 229 23.78 -24.89 13.56
CA SER A 229 24.51 -26.03 13.00
C SER A 229 24.76 -26.99 14.14
N ASP A 230 24.01 -28.10 14.17
CA ASP A 230 24.28 -29.23 15.06
C ASP A 230 25.60 -29.90 14.61
N SER A 231 26.74 -29.28 14.93
CA SER A 231 28.03 -29.95 14.82
C SER A 231 28.12 -30.97 15.96
N LYS A 232 27.48 -32.14 15.79
CA LYS A 232 27.78 -33.30 16.62
C LYS A 232 29.29 -33.56 16.47
N PRO A 233 30.09 -33.49 17.55
CA PRO A 233 31.49 -33.85 17.46
C PRO A 233 31.55 -35.31 17.02
N VAL A 234 32.10 -35.55 15.84
CA VAL A 234 32.37 -36.90 15.36
C VAL A 234 33.39 -37.49 16.32
N ALA A 235 32.91 -38.34 17.24
CA ALA A 235 33.78 -39.05 18.16
C ALA A 235 34.72 -39.91 17.33
N HIS A 236 36.00 -39.54 17.33
CA HIS A 236 37.04 -40.26 16.64
C HIS A 236 37.15 -41.65 17.29
N VAL A 237 36.58 -42.67 16.64
CA VAL A 237 36.71 -44.07 17.09
C VAL A 237 38.18 -44.45 16.93
N LYS A 238 38.87 -44.56 18.07
CA LYS A 238 40.26 -45.01 18.14
C LYS A 238 40.25 -46.52 17.95
N GLY A 239 40.63 -46.98 16.76
CA GLY A 239 40.81 -48.40 16.47
C GLY A 239 41.85 -49.01 17.41
N ILE A 240 41.51 -50.18 17.96
CA ILE A 240 42.41 -51.10 18.65
C ILE A 240 42.91 -52.11 17.61
#